data_AF-G2PB24-F1
#
_entry.id   AF-G2PB24-F1
#
_cell.length_a   1.000
_cell.length_b   1.000
_cell.length_c   1.000
_cell.angle_alpha   90.00
_cell.angle_beta   90.00
_cell.angle_gamma   90.00
#
_symmetry.space_group_name_H-M   'P 1'
#
loop_
_entity.id
_entity.type
_entity.pdbx_description
1 polymer ?
#
loop_
_entity_poly.entity_id
_entity_poly.type
_entity_poly.pdbx_seq_one_letter_code
_entity_poly.pdbx_strand_id
1 'polypeptide(L)'
;MHELYAQGWFADFALPIGVCALVTWISLVHRFSDKGRLLGTVRSAALCCGIIACTCAAALLTIALLLPHAADVPPAVAAAAAGGALAPRVRQQQNQQSTPPFVAVITLGIAVLLSELERRLVHDMYIHCHRLVRDFENVAQLRMFAFEARRHLRGCAAATKDRTTINTLYEEVDQLLDDATKVEADIEARCRQREVQEFPPELHTPTREEAEDRRQALAMAMDACARMLEFGYRTGKRSGDRELTRLRDEALAARPLATTGTPHP
;
A
#
# COMPACT_ATOMS: atom_id res chain seq x y z
N MET A 1 15.88 31.46 39.70
CA MET A 1 14.44 31.16 39.82
C MET A 1 13.78 30.69 38.52
N HIS A 2 14.25 31.07 37.32
CA HIS A 2 13.70 30.56 36.06
C HIS A 2 13.98 29.06 35.80
N GLU A 3 15.07 28.48 36.32
CA GLU A 3 15.42 27.08 36.07
C GLU A 3 14.55 26.07 36.84
N LEU A 4 14.10 26.41 38.05
CA LEU A 4 13.23 25.54 38.86
C LEU A 4 11.79 25.44 38.29
N TYR A 5 11.30 26.52 37.68
CA TYR A 5 10.01 26.52 36.98
C TYR A 5 10.04 25.70 35.68
N ALA A 6 11.16 25.76 34.95
CA ALA A 6 11.35 24.95 33.76
C ALA A 6 11.38 23.45 34.11
N GLN A 7 12.06 23.08 35.20
CA GLN A 7 12.23 21.68 35.58
C GLN A 7 10.92 21.01 36.04
N GLY A 8 10.05 21.74 36.76
CA GLY A 8 8.69 21.27 37.08
C GLY A 8 7.81 21.16 35.84
N TRP A 9 7.82 22.17 34.96
CA TRP A 9 7.01 22.17 33.75
C TRP A 9 7.38 21.06 32.75
N PHE A 10 8.67 20.77 32.56
CA PHE A 10 9.13 19.66 31.71
C PHE A 10 8.75 18.29 32.29
N ALA A 11 8.85 18.10 33.61
CA ALA A 11 8.48 16.84 34.25
C ALA A 11 6.95 16.63 34.26
N ASP A 12 6.18 17.68 34.53
CA ASP A 12 4.73 17.60 34.71
C ASP A 12 3.95 17.55 33.40
N PHE A 13 4.47 18.15 32.32
CA PHE A 13 3.77 18.24 31.03
C PHE A 13 4.52 17.62 29.87
N ALA A 14 5.82 17.88 29.70
CA ALA A 14 6.54 17.38 28.51
C ALA A 14 6.74 15.86 28.54
N LEU A 15 7.01 15.29 29.71
CA LEU A 15 7.19 13.85 29.89
C LEU A 15 5.91 13.05 29.56
N PRO A 16 4.72 13.38 30.11
CA PRO A 16 3.49 12.67 29.75
C PRO A 16 3.07 12.86 28.29
N ILE A 17 3.29 14.05 27.69
CA ILE A 17 3.05 14.26 26.25
C ILE A 17 3.97 13.35 25.43
N GLY A 18 5.26 13.31 25.74
CA GLY A 18 6.24 12.50 25.03
C GLY A 18 5.92 11.01 25.09
N VAL A 19 5.54 10.52 26.27
CA VAL A 19 5.10 9.12 26.46
C VAL A 19 3.81 8.85 25.68
N CYS A 20 2.84 9.76 25.70
CA CYS A 20 1.59 9.61 24.94
C CYS A 20 1.84 9.57 23.43
N ALA A 21 2.69 10.46 22.91
CA ALA A 21 3.09 10.48 21.51
C ALA A 21 3.77 9.17 21.09
N LEU A 22 4.69 8.66 21.93
CA LEU A 22 5.41 7.42 21.68
C LEU A 22 4.49 6.20 21.71
N VAL A 23 3.60 6.10 22.70
CA VAL A 23 2.61 5.01 22.79
C VAL A 23 1.64 5.04 21.61
N THR A 24 1.19 6.23 21.22
CA THR A 24 0.32 6.42 20.04
C THR A 24 1.05 6.01 18.77
N TRP A 25 2.32 6.40 18.62
CA TRP A 25 3.16 6.00 17.50
C TRP A 25 3.33 4.48 17.42
N ILE A 26 3.69 3.82 18.52
CA ILE A 26 3.81 2.36 18.57
C ILE A 26 2.48 1.70 18.22
N SER A 27 1.37 2.20 18.76
CA SER A 27 0.03 1.67 18.49
C SER A 27 -0.37 1.84 17.03
N LEU A 28 -0.03 2.97 16.40
CA LEU A 28 -0.23 3.19 14.97
C LEU A 28 0.64 2.25 14.14
N VAL A 29 1.94 2.12 14.46
CA VAL A 29 2.85 1.22 13.76
C VAL A 29 2.39 -0.23 13.87
N HIS A 30 1.92 -0.65 15.04
CA HIS A 30 1.42 -2.02 15.22
C HIS A 30 0.07 -2.24 14.54
N ARG A 31 -0.87 -1.28 14.64
CA ARG A 31 -2.20 -1.38 14.03
C ARG A 31 -2.18 -1.35 12.50
N PHE A 32 -1.24 -0.60 11.93
CA PHE A 32 -1.08 -0.45 10.48
C PHE A 32 0.14 -1.20 9.93
N SER A 33 0.76 -2.09 10.71
CA SER A 33 1.88 -2.91 10.24
C SER A 33 1.51 -3.70 8.98
N ASP A 34 0.25 -4.11 8.90
CA ASP A 34 -0.28 -5.00 7.87
C ASP A 34 -1.07 -4.25 6.79
N LYS A 35 -1.28 -2.94 6.95
CA LYS A 35 -2.15 -2.12 6.08
C LYS A 35 -1.40 -1.13 5.17
N GLY A 36 -0.08 -0.99 5.33
CA GLY A 36 0.78 -0.25 4.39
C GLY A 36 1.77 0.73 5.01
N ARG A 37 2.35 1.59 4.17
CA ARG A 37 3.38 2.56 4.56
C ARG A 37 2.77 3.82 5.20
N LEU A 38 2.77 3.86 6.53
CA LEU A 38 2.38 5.05 7.32
C LEU A 38 3.10 6.36 6.92
N LEU A 39 4.34 6.25 6.43
CA LEU A 39 5.18 7.39 5.98
C LEU A 39 5.48 7.31 4.48
N GLY A 40 4.67 6.61 3.70
CA GLY A 40 4.90 6.44 2.26
C GLY A 40 4.66 7.73 1.46
N THR A 41 3.77 8.59 1.95
CA THR A 41 3.37 9.83 1.27
C THR A 41 3.32 10.99 2.26
N VAL A 42 3.54 12.22 1.79
CA VAL A 42 3.48 13.44 2.63
C VAL A 42 2.10 13.58 3.29
N ARG A 43 1.02 13.16 2.61
CA ARG A 43 -0.34 13.21 3.13
C ARG A 43 -0.59 12.17 4.22
N SER A 44 -0.11 10.93 4.08
CA SER A 44 -0.20 9.92 5.15
C SER A 44 0.64 10.31 6.37
N ALA A 45 1.82 10.91 6.16
CA ALA A 45 2.62 11.48 7.22
C ALA A 45 1.88 12.62 7.95
N ALA A 46 1.25 13.55 7.22
CA ALA A 46 0.47 14.65 7.81
C ALA A 46 -0.73 14.14 8.63
N LEU A 47 -1.45 13.13 8.13
CA LEU A 47 -2.55 12.50 8.88
C LEU A 47 -2.04 11.78 10.14
N CYS A 48 -0.90 11.10 10.05
CA CYS A 48 -0.27 10.47 11.21
C CYS A 48 0.15 11.49 12.26
N CYS A 49 0.81 12.58 11.84
CA CYS A 49 1.13 13.72 12.71
C CYS A 49 -0.13 14.35 13.30
N GLY A 50 -1.21 14.46 12.53
CA GLY A 50 -2.51 14.95 12.99
C GLY A 50 -3.10 14.06 14.09
N ILE A 51 -3.06 12.74 13.94
CA ILE A 51 -3.51 11.79 14.96
C ILE A 51 -2.66 11.91 16.24
N ILE A 52 -1.33 12.02 16.10
CA ILE A 52 -0.42 12.21 17.23
C ILE A 52 -0.70 13.55 17.92
N ALA A 53 -0.90 14.63 17.17
CA ALA A 53 -1.22 15.95 17.72
C ALA A 53 -2.58 15.93 18.44
N CYS A 54 -3.62 15.33 17.85
CA CYS A 54 -4.94 15.21 18.46
C CYS A 54 -4.93 14.34 19.73
N THR A 55 -4.16 13.25 19.75
CA THR A 55 -4.01 12.39 20.94
C THR A 55 -3.22 13.08 22.04
N CYS A 56 -2.16 13.82 21.70
CA CYS A 56 -1.42 14.64 22.66
C CYS A 56 -2.29 15.79 23.22
N ALA A 57 -3.05 16.47 22.38
CA ALA A 57 -3.99 17.52 22.80
C ALA A 57 -5.09 16.95 23.71
N ALA A 58 -5.61 15.76 23.39
CA ALA A 58 -6.55 15.05 24.23
C ALA A 58 -5.97 14.71 25.61
N ALA A 59 -4.75 14.15 25.63
CA ALA A 59 -4.05 13.83 26.87
C ALA A 59 -3.84 15.09 27.72
N LEU A 60 -3.41 16.20 27.11
CA LEU A 60 -3.24 17.48 27.79
C LEU A 60 -4.54 18.03 28.36
N LEU A 61 -5.63 17.98 27.61
CA LEU A 61 -6.93 18.42 28.10
C LEU A 61 -7.44 17.53 29.23
N THR A 62 -7.22 16.21 29.15
CA THR A 62 -7.57 15.32 30.27
C THR A 62 -6.72 15.61 31.49
N ILE A 63 -5.42 15.81 31.35
CA ILE A 63 -4.52 16.14 32.48
C ILE A 63 -4.93 17.50 33.07
N ALA A 64 -5.14 18.53 32.25
CA ALA A 64 -5.53 19.87 32.71
C ALA A 64 -6.92 19.92 33.37
N LEU A 65 -7.88 19.11 32.90
CA LEU A 65 -9.23 19.04 33.46
C LEU A 65 -9.31 18.11 34.69
N LEU A 66 -8.49 17.05 34.76
CA LEU A 66 -8.46 16.15 35.92
C LEU A 66 -7.51 16.62 37.03
N LEU A 67 -6.44 17.37 36.75
CA LEU A 67 -5.52 17.89 37.77
C LEU A 67 -6.21 18.67 38.91
N PRO A 68 -7.21 19.53 38.65
CA PRO A 68 -7.89 20.22 39.75
C PRO A 68 -8.78 19.29 40.60
N HIS A 69 -9.02 18.04 40.18
CA HIS A 69 -9.86 17.04 40.90
C HIS A 69 -9.09 15.74 41.20
N ALA A 70 -7.77 15.72 41.04
CA ALA A 70 -6.92 14.53 41.08
C ALA A 70 -6.77 13.89 42.49
N ALA A 71 -7.41 14.44 43.52
CA ALA A 71 -7.48 13.80 44.82
C ALA A 71 -8.45 12.59 44.86
N ASP A 72 -9.43 12.49 43.94
CA ASP A 72 -10.53 11.52 44.06
C ASP A 72 -10.78 10.62 42.83
N VAL A 73 -10.00 10.72 41.74
CA VAL A 73 -10.29 9.95 40.52
C VAL A 73 -9.39 8.72 40.39
N PRO A 74 -9.95 7.48 40.36
CA PRO A 74 -9.17 6.26 40.24
C PRO A 74 -8.35 6.21 38.93
N PRO A 75 -7.08 5.79 38.97
CA PRO A 75 -6.18 5.73 37.81
C PRO A 75 -6.69 4.87 36.65
N ALA A 76 -7.69 4.01 36.89
CA ALA A 76 -8.38 3.21 35.89
C ALA A 76 -9.15 4.06 34.85
N VAL A 77 -9.67 5.24 35.22
CA VAL A 77 -10.48 6.10 34.33
C VAL A 77 -9.58 6.86 33.34
N ALA A 78 -8.41 7.31 33.79
CA ALA A 78 -7.41 7.95 32.94
C ALA A 78 -6.84 6.97 31.89
N ALA A 79 -6.58 5.71 32.30
CA ALA A 79 -6.12 4.67 31.39
C ALA A 79 -7.21 4.25 30.37
N ALA A 80 -8.49 4.21 30.77
CA ALA A 80 -9.60 3.89 29.87
C ALA A 80 -9.86 5.02 28.83
N ALA A 81 -9.71 6.28 29.23
CA ALA A 81 -9.86 7.42 28.33
C ALA A 81 -8.72 7.53 27.31
N ALA A 82 -7.47 7.24 27.72
CA ALA A 82 -6.30 7.28 26.83
C ALA A 82 -6.17 6.02 25.95
N GLY A 83 -6.46 4.83 26.48
CA GLY A 83 -6.34 3.55 25.76
C GLY A 83 -7.58 3.16 24.94
N GLY A 84 -8.77 3.63 25.35
CA GLY A 84 -10.04 3.28 24.71
C GLY A 84 -10.22 3.81 23.28
N ALA A 85 -9.52 4.89 22.92
CA ALA A 85 -9.58 5.47 21.57
C ALA A 85 -8.95 4.58 20.48
N LEU A 86 -8.07 3.65 20.87
CA LEU A 86 -7.27 2.83 19.96
C LEU A 86 -7.79 1.40 19.83
N ALA A 87 -8.67 0.94 20.73
CA ALA A 87 -9.23 -0.39 20.74
C ALA A 87 -10.36 -0.57 19.70
N PRO A 88 -10.48 -1.74 19.04
CA PRO A 88 -11.57 -2.02 18.12
C PRO A 88 -12.92 -2.09 18.88
N ARG A 89 -13.94 -1.43 18.33
CA ARG A 89 -15.28 -1.17 18.89
C ARG A 89 -16.07 -2.39 19.42
N VAL A 90 -15.62 -3.63 19.22
CA VAL A 90 -16.41 -4.84 19.49
C VAL A 90 -16.59 -5.14 21.00
N ARG A 91 -15.81 -4.53 21.90
CA ARG A 91 -15.86 -4.85 23.35
C ARG A 91 -16.25 -3.71 24.30
N GLN A 92 -16.57 -2.52 23.80
CA GLN A 92 -16.72 -1.32 24.66
C GLN A 92 -18.15 -1.02 25.14
N GLN A 93 -19.16 -1.83 24.82
CA GLN A 93 -20.54 -1.57 25.20
C GLN A 93 -20.87 -1.79 26.70
N GLN A 94 -19.95 -2.29 27.51
CA GLN A 94 -20.29 -2.77 28.86
C GLN A 94 -19.90 -1.85 30.03
N ASN A 95 -19.20 -0.72 29.82
CA ASN A 95 -18.82 0.21 30.90
C ASN A 95 -19.04 1.68 30.51
N GLN A 96 -20.29 2.02 30.20
CA GLN A 96 -20.68 3.29 29.58
C GLN A 96 -21.33 4.28 30.58
N GLN A 97 -20.87 4.33 31.84
CA GLN A 97 -21.57 5.11 32.88
C GLN A 97 -20.83 6.34 33.41
N SER A 98 -19.60 6.66 32.98
CA SER A 98 -18.92 7.89 33.44
C SER A 98 -17.84 8.41 32.48
N THR A 99 -18.12 8.50 31.18
CA THR A 99 -17.20 9.18 30.25
C THR A 99 -17.72 10.58 29.93
N PRO A 100 -16.97 11.65 30.22
CA PRO A 100 -17.42 13.02 29.92
C PRO A 100 -17.63 13.21 28.41
N PRO A 101 -18.65 13.97 27.98
CA PRO A 101 -19.06 14.07 26.57
C PRO A 101 -17.95 14.61 25.65
N PHE A 102 -17.05 15.42 26.18
CA PHE A 102 -15.88 15.91 25.45
C PHE A 102 -14.91 14.79 25.03
N VAL A 103 -14.71 13.78 25.87
CA VAL A 103 -13.86 12.61 25.55
C VAL A 103 -14.51 11.78 24.43
N ALA A 104 -15.84 11.70 24.40
CA ALA A 104 -16.56 11.03 23.30
C ALA A 104 -16.34 11.74 21.94
N VAL A 105 -16.32 13.08 21.91
CA VAL A 105 -16.07 13.86 20.67
C VAL A 105 -14.63 13.68 20.19
N ILE A 106 -13.65 13.74 21.10
CA ILE A 106 -12.23 13.53 20.76
C ILE A 106 -11.99 12.12 20.23
N THR A 107 -12.50 11.11 20.92
CA THR A 107 -12.34 9.71 20.51
C THR A 107 -13.01 9.45 19.16
N LEU A 108 -14.15 10.08 18.88
CA LEU A 108 -14.79 10.06 17.56
C LEU A 108 -13.91 10.73 16.50
N GLY A 109 -13.32 11.90 16.78
CA GLY A 109 -12.42 12.59 15.86
C GLY A 109 -11.18 11.76 15.50
N ILE A 110 -10.56 11.13 16.51
CA ILE A 110 -9.44 10.20 16.31
C ILE A 110 -9.87 8.99 15.47
N ALA A 111 -11.06 8.44 15.72
CA ALA A 111 -11.59 7.32 14.94
C ALA A 111 -11.84 7.69 13.46
N VAL A 112 -12.32 8.91 13.18
CA VAL A 112 -12.49 9.42 11.82
C VAL A 112 -11.13 9.58 11.13
N LEU A 113 -10.15 10.18 11.80
CA LEU A 113 -8.79 10.32 11.26
C LEU A 113 -8.14 8.97 10.97
N LEU A 114 -8.33 7.98 11.86
CA LEU A 114 -7.85 6.61 11.64
C LEU A 114 -8.53 5.95 10.42
N SER A 115 -9.84 6.16 10.24
CA SER A 115 -10.58 5.64 9.07
C SER A 115 -10.13 6.29 7.76
N GLU A 116 -9.84 7.60 7.79
CA GLU A 116 -9.35 8.32 6.61
C GLU A 116 -7.91 7.91 6.27
N LEU A 117 -7.05 7.75 7.29
CA LEU A 117 -5.70 7.21 7.12
C LEU A 117 -5.75 5.82 6.49
N GLU A 118 -6.65 4.94 6.95
CA GLU A 118 -6.81 3.60 6.39
C GLU A 118 -7.21 3.64 4.91
N ARG A 119 -8.25 4.41 4.57
CA ARG A 119 -8.67 4.59 3.17
C ARG A 119 -7.53 5.12 2.30
N ARG A 120 -6.77 6.08 2.82
CA ARG A 120 -5.64 6.66 2.10
C ARG A 120 -4.51 5.66 1.88
N LEU A 121 -4.18 4.84 2.87
CA LEU A 121 -3.15 3.81 2.74
C LEU A 121 -3.50 2.76 1.69
N VAL A 122 -4.77 2.34 1.62
CA VAL A 122 -5.26 1.43 0.58
C VAL A 122 -5.15 2.07 -0.81
N HIS A 123 -5.50 3.34 -0.93
CA HIS A 123 -5.39 4.06 -2.20
C HIS A 123 -3.94 4.29 -2.63
N ASP A 124 -3.06 4.65 -1.70
CA ASP A 124 -1.63 4.83 -1.98
C ASP A 124 -0.98 3.50 -2.37
N MET A 125 -1.39 2.37 -1.77
CA MET A 125 -1.01 1.02 -2.19
C MET A 125 -1.43 0.75 -3.64
N TYR A 126 -2.70 0.97 -3.98
CA TYR A 126 -3.23 0.75 -5.33
C TYR A 126 -2.44 1.55 -6.37
N ILE A 127 -2.25 2.86 -6.12
CA ILE A 127 -1.45 3.73 -7.00
C ILE A 127 -0.02 3.19 -7.15
N HIS A 128 0.59 2.73 -6.07
CA HIS A 128 1.95 2.23 -6.09
C HIS A 128 2.09 0.94 -6.93
N CYS A 129 1.22 -0.05 -6.72
CA CYS A 129 1.22 -1.29 -7.49
C CYS A 129 0.98 -1.03 -8.98
N HIS A 130 0.01 -0.18 -9.33
CA HIS A 130 -0.23 0.19 -10.72
C HIS A 130 0.94 0.95 -11.35
N ARG A 131 1.67 1.79 -10.59
CA ARG A 131 2.89 2.45 -11.09
C ARG A 131 4.02 1.49 -11.41
N LEU A 132 4.17 0.41 -10.62
CA LEU A 132 5.23 -0.58 -10.87
C LEU A 132 5.01 -1.34 -12.19
N VAL A 133 3.76 -1.58 -12.54
CA VAL A 133 3.40 -2.27 -13.78
C VAL A 133 3.25 -1.29 -14.95
N ARG A 134 3.24 0.02 -14.69
CA ARG A 134 3.14 1.02 -15.74
C ARG A 134 4.41 1.04 -16.61
N ASP A 135 4.24 1.39 -17.87
CA ASP A 135 5.29 1.63 -18.87
C ASP A 135 5.94 0.36 -19.47
N PHE A 136 5.41 -0.84 -19.18
CA PHE A 136 5.76 -2.03 -19.95
C PHE A 136 5.13 -1.96 -21.35
N GLU A 137 5.98 -2.03 -22.38
CA GLU A 137 5.53 -1.99 -23.78
C GLU A 137 5.34 -3.39 -24.37
N ASN A 138 6.06 -4.38 -23.84
CA ASN A 138 6.14 -5.73 -24.40
C ASN A 138 5.73 -6.80 -23.39
N VAL A 139 5.04 -7.85 -23.87
CA VAL A 139 4.66 -9.03 -23.08
C VAL A 139 5.88 -9.70 -22.45
N ALA A 140 7.00 -9.76 -23.15
CA ALA A 140 8.25 -10.36 -22.65
C ALA A 140 8.81 -9.62 -21.43
N GLN A 141 8.80 -8.28 -21.43
CA GLN A 141 9.27 -7.47 -20.31
C GLN A 141 8.39 -7.68 -19.09
N LEU A 142 7.06 -7.66 -19.29
CA LEU A 142 6.10 -7.90 -18.23
C LEU A 142 6.22 -9.33 -17.65
N ARG A 143 6.48 -10.34 -18.49
CA ARG A 143 6.71 -11.73 -18.05
C ARG A 143 7.96 -11.87 -17.18
N MET A 144 9.08 -11.25 -17.59
CA MET A 144 10.31 -11.25 -16.78
C MET A 144 10.09 -10.58 -15.42
N PHE A 145 9.45 -9.40 -15.43
CA PHE A 145 9.12 -8.70 -14.20
C PHE A 145 8.18 -9.53 -13.30
N ALA A 146 7.11 -10.10 -13.85
CA ALA A 146 6.15 -10.90 -13.08
C ALA A 146 6.82 -12.14 -12.43
N PHE A 147 7.74 -12.80 -13.14
CA PHE A 147 8.47 -13.94 -12.62
C PHE A 147 9.38 -13.55 -11.44
N GLU A 148 10.18 -12.50 -11.59
CA GLU A 148 11.07 -12.03 -10.52
C GLU A 148 10.30 -11.43 -9.35
N ALA A 149 9.23 -10.69 -9.63
CA ALA A 149 8.31 -10.18 -8.61
C ALA A 149 7.70 -11.34 -7.80
N ARG A 150 7.22 -12.41 -8.45
CA ARG A 150 6.72 -13.62 -7.76
C ARG A 150 7.80 -14.22 -6.85
N ARG A 151 9.03 -14.36 -7.35
CA ARG A 151 10.15 -14.92 -6.58
C ARG A 151 10.43 -14.07 -5.34
N HIS A 152 10.49 -12.75 -5.50
CA HIS A 152 10.70 -11.81 -4.40
C HIS A 152 9.56 -11.88 -3.37
N LEU A 153 8.30 -11.81 -3.82
CA LEU A 153 7.12 -11.87 -2.95
C LEU A 153 7.04 -13.18 -2.17
N ARG A 154 7.39 -14.32 -2.78
CA ARG A 154 7.46 -15.61 -2.08
C ARG A 154 8.55 -15.64 -1.01
N GLY A 155 9.68 -14.99 -1.27
CA GLY A 155 10.76 -14.84 -0.29
C GLY A 155 10.34 -14.02 0.93
N CYS A 156 9.51 -13.01 0.72
CA CYS A 156 8.96 -12.16 1.78
C CYS A 156 7.76 -12.78 2.52
N ALA A 157 7.07 -13.75 1.91
CA ALA A 157 5.89 -14.39 2.50
C ALA A 157 6.26 -15.30 3.69
N ALA A 158 5.72 -14.94 4.86
CA ALA A 158 5.95 -15.66 6.11
C ALA A 158 5.13 -16.96 6.21
N ALA A 159 3.87 -16.95 5.75
CA ALA A 159 2.99 -18.11 5.81
C ALA A 159 3.00 -18.93 4.50
N THR A 160 2.89 -20.24 4.63
CA THR A 160 2.79 -21.15 3.47
C THR A 160 1.55 -20.87 2.62
N LYS A 161 0.44 -20.47 3.26
CA LYS A 161 -0.81 -20.08 2.58
C LYS A 161 -0.60 -18.88 1.64
N ASP A 162 0.13 -17.87 2.09
CA ASP A 162 0.41 -16.68 1.29
C ASP A 162 1.25 -17.03 0.06
N ARG A 163 2.23 -17.94 0.22
CA ARG A 163 3.03 -18.46 -0.90
C ARG A 163 2.17 -19.19 -1.93
N THR A 164 1.20 -19.99 -1.50
CA THR A 164 0.27 -20.66 -2.41
C THR A 164 -0.60 -19.66 -3.16
N THR A 165 -1.14 -18.65 -2.48
CA THR A 165 -1.96 -17.62 -3.14
C THR A 165 -1.15 -16.79 -4.13
N ILE A 166 0.10 -16.44 -3.82
CA ILE A 166 1.00 -15.77 -4.78
C ILE A 166 1.23 -16.64 -6.03
N ASN A 167 1.36 -17.97 -5.88
CA ASN A 167 1.50 -18.86 -7.02
C ASN A 167 0.24 -18.87 -7.89
N THR A 168 -0.94 -18.98 -7.28
CA THR A 168 -2.22 -18.95 -8.01
C THR A 168 -2.43 -17.62 -8.73
N LEU A 169 -2.10 -16.49 -8.10
CA LEU A 169 -2.17 -15.18 -8.75
C LEU A 169 -1.15 -15.05 -9.89
N TYR A 170 0.05 -15.62 -9.73
CA TYR A 170 1.02 -15.67 -10.81
C TYR A 170 0.55 -16.56 -11.97
N GLU A 171 -0.09 -17.70 -11.70
CA GLU A 171 -0.65 -18.57 -12.74
C GLU A 171 -1.70 -17.83 -13.58
N GLU A 172 -2.53 -17.00 -12.95
CA GLU A 172 -3.47 -16.12 -13.66
C GLU A 172 -2.73 -15.08 -14.53
N VAL A 173 -1.65 -14.49 -14.02
CA VAL A 173 -0.80 -13.55 -14.79
C VAL A 173 -0.16 -14.24 -15.98
N ASP A 174 0.42 -15.42 -15.79
CA ASP A 174 1.12 -16.19 -16.83
C ASP A 174 0.14 -16.62 -17.92
N GLN A 175 -1.07 -17.06 -17.55
CA GLN A 175 -2.13 -17.37 -18.49
C GLN A 175 -2.55 -16.16 -19.34
N LEU A 176 -2.71 -14.98 -18.74
CA LEU A 176 -3.04 -13.76 -19.46
C LEU A 176 -1.89 -13.28 -20.36
N LEU A 177 -0.64 -13.48 -19.95
CA LEU A 177 0.53 -13.22 -20.78
C LEU A 177 0.62 -14.19 -21.97
N ASP A 178 0.27 -15.47 -21.78
CA ASP A 178 0.18 -16.45 -22.86
C ASP A 178 -0.91 -16.06 -23.86
N ASP A 179 -2.08 -15.65 -23.38
CA ASP A 179 -3.17 -15.18 -24.23
C ASP A 179 -2.79 -13.90 -24.99
N ALA A 180 -2.10 -12.96 -24.35
CA ALA A 180 -1.55 -11.78 -25.03
C ALA A 180 -0.52 -12.16 -26.11
N THR A 181 0.33 -13.16 -25.85
CA THR A 181 1.31 -13.67 -26.83
C THR A 181 0.59 -14.32 -28.02
N LYS A 182 -0.51 -15.06 -27.79
CA LYS A 182 -1.33 -15.63 -28.87
C LYS A 182 -1.98 -14.54 -29.71
N VAL A 183 -2.54 -13.51 -29.09
CA VAL A 183 -3.12 -12.36 -29.80
C VAL A 183 -2.07 -11.67 -30.67
N GLU A 184 -0.85 -11.46 -30.15
CA GLU A 184 0.25 -10.91 -30.95
C GLU A 184 0.62 -11.80 -32.14
N ALA A 185 0.71 -13.12 -31.94
CA ALA A 185 1.00 -14.09 -33.00
C ALA A 185 -0.10 -14.18 -34.06
N ASP A 186 -1.37 -14.12 -33.65
CA ASP A 186 -2.53 -14.13 -34.55
C ASP A 186 -2.61 -12.85 -35.37
N ILE A 187 -2.28 -11.69 -34.77
CA ILE A 187 -2.16 -10.43 -35.50
C ILE A 187 -1.02 -10.53 -36.52
N GLU A 188 0.16 -11.01 -36.12
CA GLU A 188 1.31 -11.18 -37.03
C GLU A 188 1.00 -12.15 -38.18
N ALA A 189 0.29 -13.25 -37.90
CA ALA A 189 -0.16 -14.20 -38.92
C ALA A 189 -1.15 -13.55 -39.90
N ARG A 190 -2.11 -12.76 -39.41
CA ARG A 190 -3.05 -12.00 -40.25
C ARG A 190 -2.32 -10.95 -41.11
N CYS A 191 -1.34 -10.24 -40.54
CA CYS A 191 -0.49 -9.30 -41.29
C CYS A 191 0.25 -10.02 -42.43
N ARG A 192 0.92 -11.14 -42.14
CA ARG A 192 1.62 -11.96 -43.16
C ARG A 192 0.67 -12.48 -44.25
N GLN A 193 -0.56 -12.87 -43.89
CA GLN A 193 -1.54 -13.31 -44.88
C GLN A 193 -2.00 -12.18 -45.80
N ARG A 194 -2.16 -10.95 -45.29
CA ARG A 194 -2.48 -9.77 -46.12
C ARG A 194 -1.33 -9.40 -47.05
N GLU A 195 -0.10 -9.48 -46.58
CA GLU A 195 1.11 -9.23 -47.42
C GLU A 195 1.17 -10.14 -48.65
N VAL A 196 0.73 -11.39 -48.51
CA VAL A 196 0.70 -12.35 -49.64
C VAL A 196 -0.44 -12.05 -50.61
N GLN A 197 -1.52 -11.39 -50.16
CA GLN A 197 -2.73 -11.16 -50.95
C GLN A 197 -2.85 -9.76 -51.57
N GLU A 198 -2.31 -8.70 -50.95
CA GLU A 198 -2.44 -7.32 -51.41
C GLU A 198 -1.08 -6.70 -51.80
N PHE A 199 -0.91 -6.39 -53.09
CA PHE A 199 0.11 -5.44 -53.58
C PHE A 199 -0.46 -4.02 -53.38
N PRO A 200 0.16 -3.11 -52.60
CA PRO A 200 1.60 -2.95 -52.38
C PRO A 200 2.08 -3.17 -50.92
N PRO A 201 3.38 -3.42 -50.70
CA PRO A 201 4.01 -3.73 -49.41
C PRO A 201 4.03 -2.58 -48.37
N GLU A 202 3.28 -1.49 -48.58
CA GLU A 202 3.32 -0.28 -47.75
C GLU A 202 2.33 -0.31 -46.56
N LEU A 203 1.46 -1.32 -46.48
CA LEU A 203 0.49 -1.49 -45.38
C LEU A 203 1.04 -2.36 -44.22
N HIS A 204 2.32 -2.22 -43.90
CA HIS A 204 2.96 -2.81 -42.72
C HIS A 204 2.44 -2.22 -41.38
N THR A 205 1.57 -1.21 -41.45
CA THR A 205 0.96 -0.63 -40.26
C THR A 205 -0.18 -1.51 -39.76
N PRO A 206 -0.10 -2.03 -38.51
CA PRO A 206 -1.21 -2.76 -37.92
C PRO A 206 -2.46 -1.89 -37.97
N THR A 207 -3.60 -2.52 -38.27
CA THR A 207 -4.88 -1.84 -38.25
C THR A 207 -5.16 -1.31 -36.85
N ARG A 208 -5.99 -0.26 -36.77
CA ARG A 208 -6.35 0.33 -35.48
C ARG A 208 -6.97 -0.71 -34.53
N GLU A 209 -7.78 -1.62 -35.06
CA GLU A 209 -8.40 -2.72 -34.30
C GLU A 209 -7.34 -3.69 -33.76
N GLU A 210 -6.37 -4.12 -34.58
CA GLU A 210 -5.27 -5.00 -34.14
C GLU A 210 -4.38 -4.33 -33.08
N ALA A 211 -4.16 -3.01 -33.19
CA ALA A 211 -3.42 -2.25 -32.18
C ALA A 211 -4.22 -2.11 -30.86
N GLU A 212 -5.53 -1.99 -30.93
CA GLU A 212 -6.43 -1.95 -29.77
C GLU A 212 -6.49 -3.32 -29.08
N ASP A 213 -6.62 -4.42 -29.83
CA ASP A 213 -6.60 -5.80 -29.31
C ASP A 213 -5.31 -6.11 -28.55
N ARG A 214 -4.15 -5.74 -29.14
CA ARG A 214 -2.84 -5.94 -28.48
C ARG A 214 -2.75 -5.16 -27.18
N ARG A 215 -3.18 -3.90 -27.17
CA ARG A 215 -3.18 -3.05 -25.97
C ARG A 215 -4.11 -3.59 -24.90
N GLN A 216 -5.28 -4.09 -25.28
CA GLN A 216 -6.26 -4.65 -24.34
C GLN A 216 -5.73 -5.93 -23.69
N ALA A 217 -5.16 -6.85 -24.48
CA ALA A 217 -4.59 -8.08 -23.95
C ALA A 217 -3.43 -7.80 -22.97
N LEU A 218 -2.54 -6.86 -23.33
CA LEU A 218 -1.46 -6.44 -22.44
C LEU A 218 -2.00 -5.77 -21.18
N ALA A 219 -2.99 -4.88 -21.29
CA ALA A 219 -3.60 -4.20 -20.14
C ALA A 219 -4.22 -5.19 -19.14
N MET A 220 -4.89 -6.24 -19.63
CA MET A 220 -5.44 -7.29 -18.76
C MET A 220 -4.34 -8.03 -17.98
N ALA A 221 -3.21 -8.35 -18.65
CA ALA A 221 -2.07 -8.96 -17.99
C ALA A 221 -1.42 -8.01 -16.97
N MET A 222 -1.35 -6.71 -17.27
CA MET A 222 -0.85 -5.69 -16.35
C MET A 222 -1.72 -5.57 -15.10
N ASP A 223 -3.05 -5.56 -15.26
CA ASP A 223 -4.00 -5.49 -14.14
C ASP A 223 -3.91 -6.74 -13.26
N ALA A 224 -3.77 -7.93 -13.86
CA ALA A 224 -3.55 -9.15 -13.08
C ALA A 224 -2.22 -9.11 -12.30
N CYS A 225 -1.16 -8.59 -12.92
CA CYS A 225 0.13 -8.41 -12.26
C CYS A 225 0.02 -7.42 -11.10
N ALA A 226 -0.73 -6.32 -11.27
CA ALA A 226 -1.00 -5.36 -10.21
C ALA A 226 -1.72 -6.02 -9.02
N ARG A 227 -2.73 -6.88 -9.26
CA ARG A 227 -3.41 -7.63 -8.18
C ARG A 227 -2.47 -8.58 -7.43
N MET A 228 -1.54 -9.24 -8.13
CA MET A 228 -0.50 -10.05 -7.48
C MET A 228 0.39 -9.20 -6.57
N LEU A 229 0.82 -8.03 -7.05
CA LEU A 229 1.61 -7.08 -6.25
C LEU A 229 0.83 -6.53 -5.06
N GLU A 230 -0.47 -6.23 -5.21
CA GLU A 230 -1.33 -5.78 -4.12
C GLU A 230 -1.44 -6.84 -3.02
N PHE A 231 -1.61 -8.10 -3.40
CA PHE A 231 -1.62 -9.21 -2.44
C PHE A 231 -0.26 -9.34 -1.74
N GLY A 232 0.83 -9.27 -2.51
CA GLY A 232 2.19 -9.26 -1.99
C GLY A 232 2.46 -8.10 -1.03
N TYR A 233 1.92 -6.92 -1.31
CA TYR A 233 2.07 -5.72 -0.48
C TYR A 233 1.35 -5.87 0.88
N ARG A 234 0.19 -6.52 0.89
CA ARG A 234 -0.58 -6.78 2.14
C ARG A 234 0.02 -7.89 2.99
N THR A 235 0.66 -8.89 2.37
CA THR A 235 1.18 -10.08 3.06
C THR A 235 2.68 -9.99 3.39
N GLY A 236 3.43 -9.20 2.62
CA GLY A 236 4.85 -8.95 2.86
C GLY A 236 5.06 -7.90 3.95
N LYS A 237 5.64 -8.30 5.09
CA LYS A 237 6.12 -7.35 6.11
C LYS A 237 7.18 -6.44 5.49
N ARG A 238 6.78 -5.23 5.10
CA ARG A 238 7.58 -4.03 4.77
C ARG A 238 8.90 -4.24 3.99
N SER A 239 8.95 -3.56 2.85
CA SER A 239 10.14 -3.14 2.08
C SER A 239 10.72 -4.14 1.08
N GLY A 240 9.95 -4.41 0.03
CA GLY A 240 10.49 -4.77 -1.28
C GLY A 240 10.60 -3.60 -2.25
N ASP A 241 10.14 -2.39 -1.91
CA ASP A 241 9.95 -1.28 -2.87
C ASP A 241 11.18 -0.97 -3.74
N ARG A 242 12.37 -0.86 -3.11
CA ARG A 242 13.62 -0.66 -3.85
C ARG A 242 13.95 -1.84 -4.75
N GLU A 243 13.71 -3.05 -4.28
CA GLU A 243 13.97 -4.27 -5.05
C GLU A 243 12.97 -4.42 -6.19
N LEU A 244 11.68 -4.25 -5.96
CA LEU A 244 10.64 -4.27 -7.00
C LEU A 244 10.85 -3.18 -8.04
N THR A 245 11.25 -1.97 -7.62
CA THR A 245 11.61 -0.89 -8.56
C THR A 245 12.86 -1.26 -9.37
N ARG A 246 13.87 -1.84 -8.72
CA ARG A 246 15.06 -2.34 -9.40
C ARG A 246 14.74 -3.46 -10.40
N LEU A 247 13.92 -4.44 -10.02
CA LEU A 247 13.47 -5.53 -10.89
C LEU A 247 12.68 -5.00 -12.08
N ARG A 248 11.86 -3.97 -11.87
CA ARG A 248 11.17 -3.25 -12.94
C ARG A 248 12.17 -2.61 -13.89
N ASP A 249 13.14 -1.86 -13.37
CA ASP A 249 14.14 -1.17 -14.18
C ASP A 249 14.99 -2.18 -14.98
N GLU A 250 15.36 -3.32 -14.38
CA GLU A 250 16.05 -4.43 -15.04
C GLU A 250 15.18 -5.05 -16.16
N ALA A 251 13.89 -5.26 -15.92
CA ALA A 251 12.96 -5.80 -16.91
C ALA A 251 12.66 -4.82 -18.06
N LEU A 252 12.62 -3.51 -17.78
CA LEU A 252 12.47 -2.47 -18.81
C LEU A 252 13.75 -2.31 -19.63
N ALA A 253 14.92 -2.45 -19.01
CA ALA A 253 16.21 -2.40 -19.68
C ALA A 253 16.48 -3.63 -20.56
N ALA A 254 15.81 -4.74 -20.28
CA ALA A 254 15.85 -5.91 -21.13
C ALA A 254 15.21 -5.57 -22.49
N ARG A 255 16.08 -5.35 -23.49
CA ARG A 255 15.66 -5.22 -24.88
C ARG A 255 14.90 -6.49 -25.27
N PRO A 256 13.77 -6.37 -26.01
CA PRO A 256 13.23 -7.52 -26.69
C PRO A 256 14.35 -8.09 -27.56
N LEU A 257 14.61 -9.40 -27.43
CA LEU A 257 15.47 -10.12 -28.35
C LEU A 257 14.88 -9.88 -29.74
N ALA A 258 15.47 -8.95 -30.48
CA ALA A 258 15.15 -8.79 -31.89
C ALA A 258 15.28 -10.19 -32.48
N THR A 259 14.21 -10.67 -33.08
CA THR A 259 14.24 -11.82 -33.97
C THR A 259 15.35 -11.51 -34.96
N THR A 260 16.53 -12.09 -34.73
CA THR A 260 17.63 -12.04 -35.67
C THR A 260 17.10 -12.79 -36.89
N GLY A 261 16.56 -12.03 -37.85
CA GLY A 261 16.31 -12.51 -39.18
C GLY A 261 17.62 -13.14 -39.64
N THR A 262 17.63 -14.45 -39.72
CA THR A 262 18.70 -15.20 -40.35
C THR A 262 18.90 -14.60 -41.73
N PRO A 263 20.08 -14.08 -42.09
CA PRO A 263 20.34 -13.72 -43.48
C PRO A 263 20.30 -15.04 -44.26
N HIS A 264 19.26 -15.22 -45.05
CA HIS A 264 19.18 -16.32 -45.99
C HIS A 264 20.33 -16.18 -46.99
N PRO A 265 21.17 -17.23 -47.20
CA PRO A 265 22.09 -17.30 -48.33
C PRO A 265 21.34 -17.50 -49.65
#